data_AF-B7QJ52-F1
#
_entry.id   AF-B7QJ52-F1
#
_cell.length_a   1.000
_cell.length_b   1.000
_cell.length_c   1.000
_cell.angle_alpha   90.00
_cell.angle_beta   90.00
_cell.angle_gamma   90.00
#
_symmetry.space_group_name_H-M   'P 1'
#
loop_
_entity.id
_entity.type
_entity.pdbx_description
1 polymer ?
#
loop_
_entity_poly.entity_id
_entity_poly.type
_entity_poly.pdbx_seq_one_letter_code
_entity_poly.pdbx_strand_id
1 'polypeptide(L)'
;MGRREMHTWHSATVGKILKDQEKSGRLVAAICAAPIALKSHGVGCGKQVTSHPSKKDEVAAGDYKYSESRVVVDGQLITSRGPGTAFEFALAIVEKLENKQAAEKLISPMLVKV
;
A
#
# COMPACT_ATOMS: atom_id res chain seq x y z
N MET A 1 -9.53 25.06 19.97
CA MET A 1 -10.32 24.75 18.75
C MET A 1 -9.40 24.00 17.77
N GLY A 2 -9.10 22.72 18.05
CA GLY A 2 -8.12 21.95 17.28
C GLY A 2 -8.82 20.93 16.39
N ARG A 3 -8.63 21.02 15.08
CA ARG A 3 -9.08 20.00 14.13
C ARG A 3 -8.46 18.67 14.55
N ARG A 4 -9.26 17.77 15.14
CA ARG A 4 -8.93 16.35 15.20
C ARG A 4 -9.01 15.86 13.77
N GLU A 5 -7.93 16.01 13.01
CA GLU A 5 -7.85 15.52 11.65
C GLU A 5 -8.07 14.00 11.69
N MET A 6 -9.21 13.56 11.15
CA MET A 6 -9.67 12.17 11.13
C MET A 6 -8.85 11.34 10.14
N HIS A 7 -7.56 11.25 10.39
CA HIS A 7 -6.64 10.48 9.56
C HIS A 7 -6.78 8.99 9.83
N THR A 8 -6.60 8.18 8.79
CA THR A 8 -6.75 6.72 8.85
C THR A 8 -5.79 6.06 9.85
N TRP A 9 -4.63 6.66 10.11
CA TRP A 9 -3.63 6.18 11.06
C TRP A 9 -3.98 6.40 12.54
N HIS A 10 -5.03 7.18 12.86
CA HIS A 10 -5.57 7.30 14.23
C HIS A 10 -6.90 6.56 14.43
N SER A 11 -7.48 6.00 13.36
CA SER A 11 -8.78 5.35 13.41
C SER A 11 -8.69 3.93 13.94
N ALA A 12 -9.29 3.67 15.11
CA ALA A 12 -9.39 2.33 15.68
C ALA A 12 -10.13 1.36 14.75
N THR A 13 -11.16 1.84 14.03
CA THR A 13 -11.91 1.05 13.06
C THR A 13 -11.02 0.59 11.90
N VAL A 14 -10.23 1.51 11.33
CA VAL A 14 -9.28 1.16 10.25
C VAL A 14 -8.23 0.19 10.76
N GLY A 15 -7.68 0.43 11.95
CA GLY A 15 -6.70 -0.48 12.56
C GLY A 15 -7.23 -1.89 12.75
N LYS A 16 -8.47 -2.03 13.22
CA LYS A 16 -9.13 -3.33 13.35
C LYS A 16 -9.28 -4.02 11.98
N ILE A 17 -9.81 -3.31 10.99
CA ILE A 17 -10.01 -3.87 9.64
C ILE A 17 -8.68 -4.35 9.03
N LEU A 18 -7.61 -3.55 9.13
CA LEU A 18 -6.30 -3.92 8.57
C LEU A 18 -5.72 -5.15 9.27
N LYS A 19 -5.80 -5.22 10.60
CA LYS A 19 -5.32 -6.38 11.37
C LYS A 19 -6.11 -7.64 11.05
N ASP A 20 -7.43 -7.54 10.95
CA ASP A 20 -8.29 -8.69 10.62
C ASP A 20 -8.02 -9.17 9.17
N GLN A 21 -7.76 -8.24 8.25
CA GLN A 21 -7.37 -8.56 6.87
C GLN A 21 -6.04 -9.32 6.80
N GLU A 22 -5.02 -8.85 7.52
CA GLU A 22 -3.70 -9.50 7.59
C GLU A 22 -3.80 -10.88 8.24
N LYS A 23 -4.48 -11.00 9.39
CA LYS A 23 -4.70 -12.28 10.09
C LYS A 23 -5.42 -13.31 9.22
N SER A 24 -6.31 -12.86 8.34
CA SER A 24 -7.05 -13.71 7.40
C SER A 24 -6.22 -14.06 6.15
N GLY A 25 -4.97 -13.63 6.04
CA GLY A 25 -4.13 -13.85 4.86
C GLY A 25 -4.63 -13.16 3.60
N ARG A 26 -5.47 -12.13 3.73
CA ARG A 26 -6.05 -11.40 2.59
C ARG A 26 -5.18 -10.22 2.20
N LEU A 27 -5.36 -9.75 0.97
CA LEU A 27 -4.63 -8.64 0.40
C LEU A 27 -4.84 -7.35 1.21
N VAL A 28 -3.74 -6.64 1.49
CA VAL A 28 -3.69 -5.27 1.99
C VAL A 28 -2.89 -4.44 0.99
N ALA A 29 -3.42 -3.30 0.58
CA ALA A 29 -2.76 -2.42 -0.38
C ALA A 29 -2.79 -0.95 0.07
N ALA A 30 -1.65 -0.25 0.03
CA ALA A 30 -1.53 1.14 0.48
C ALA A 30 -0.59 1.97 -0.41
N ILE A 31 -1.02 3.17 -0.81
CA ILE A 31 -0.27 4.04 -1.74
C ILE A 31 0.00 5.42 -1.12
N CYS A 32 1.11 6.04 -1.54
CA CYS A 32 1.47 7.41 -1.20
C CYS A 32 1.74 7.58 0.31
N ALA A 33 0.88 8.28 1.04
CA ALA A 33 0.97 8.46 2.48
C ALA A 33 0.26 7.35 3.28
N ALA A 34 -0.60 6.55 2.64
CA ALA A 34 -1.37 5.51 3.32
C ALA A 34 -0.53 4.45 4.06
N PRO A 35 0.72 4.10 3.66
CA PRO A 35 1.56 3.19 4.43
C PRO A 35 1.85 3.64 5.88
N ILE A 36 1.66 4.92 6.21
CA ILE A 36 1.71 5.40 7.62
C ILE A 36 0.66 4.67 8.46
N ALA A 37 -0.54 4.42 7.93
CA ALA A 37 -1.58 3.70 8.66
C ALA A 37 -1.17 2.24 8.95
N LEU A 38 -0.41 1.60 8.05
CA LEU A 38 0.13 0.27 8.30
C LEU A 38 1.10 0.29 9.48
N LYS A 39 2.04 1.26 9.51
CA LYS A 39 2.93 1.50 10.64
C LYS A 39 2.16 1.73 11.94
N SER A 40 1.25 2.70 11.95
CA SER A 40 0.52 3.10 13.16
C SER A 40 -0.31 1.97 13.75
N HIS A 41 -0.80 1.05 12.91
CA HIS A 41 -1.58 -0.11 13.35
C HIS A 41 -0.76 -1.40 13.49
N GLY A 42 0.54 -1.39 13.18
CA GLY A 42 1.42 -2.56 13.30
C GLY A 42 1.04 -3.69 12.34
N VAL A 43 0.80 -3.37 11.07
CA VAL A 43 0.38 -4.31 10.02
C VAL A 43 1.50 -4.47 9.01
N GLY A 44 1.92 -5.70 8.72
CA GLY A 44 3.00 -5.98 7.77
C GLY A 44 4.41 -5.85 8.34
N CYS A 45 4.57 -5.98 9.67
CA CYS A 45 5.87 -5.92 10.34
C CYS A 45 6.89 -6.89 9.70
N GLY A 46 8.13 -6.43 9.50
CA GLY A 46 9.23 -7.16 8.88
C GLY A 46 9.20 -7.24 7.35
N LYS A 47 8.10 -6.81 6.71
CA LYS A 47 7.94 -6.84 5.24
C LYS A 47 8.62 -5.68 4.54
N GLN A 48 8.81 -5.84 3.24
CA GLN A 48 9.25 -4.76 2.36
C GLN A 48 8.10 -3.81 2.02
N VAL A 49 8.35 -2.50 2.08
CA VAL A 49 7.36 -1.46 1.76
C VAL A 49 7.98 -0.28 1.01
N THR A 50 7.16 0.48 0.32
CA THR A 50 7.50 1.81 -0.20
C THR A 50 6.42 2.83 0.18
N SER A 51 6.70 4.11 -0.04
CA SER A 51 5.77 5.21 0.20
C SER A 51 6.16 6.43 -0.64
N HIS A 52 5.35 7.49 -0.57
CA HIS A 52 5.73 8.77 -1.16
C HIS A 52 7.07 9.25 -0.57
N PRO A 53 7.99 9.84 -1.37
CA PRO A 53 9.28 10.31 -0.85
C PRO A 53 9.16 11.19 0.41
N SER A 54 8.17 12.08 0.47
CA SER A 54 7.94 12.95 1.64
C SER A 54 7.49 12.22 2.90
N LYS A 55 7.09 10.94 2.80
CA LYS A 55 6.65 10.09 3.90
C LYS A 55 7.63 8.96 4.22
N LYS A 56 8.76 8.90 3.52
CA LYS A 56 9.81 7.87 3.68
C LYS A 56 10.22 7.72 5.14
N ASP A 57 10.65 8.80 5.79
CA ASP A 57 11.19 8.74 7.14
C ASP A 57 10.14 8.32 8.17
N GLU A 58 8.89 8.78 7.97
CA GLU A 58 7.76 8.42 8.82
C GLU A 58 7.46 6.92 8.76
N VAL A 59 7.48 6.33 7.56
CA VAL A 59 7.23 4.89 7.34
C VAL A 59 8.44 4.04 7.74
N ALA A 60 9.67 4.46 7.39
CA ALA A 60 10.91 3.75 7.67
C ALA A 60 11.27 3.68 9.17
N ALA A 61 10.69 4.56 9.99
CA ALA A 61 10.78 4.47 11.44
C ALA A 61 9.92 3.33 12.04
N GLY A 62 9.16 2.59 11.24
CA GLY A 62 8.48 1.35 11.65
C GLY A 62 9.34 0.10 11.41
N ASP A 63 8.81 -1.06 11.79
CA ASP A 63 9.45 -2.36 11.51
C ASP A 63 9.20 -2.80 10.06
N TYR A 64 9.92 -2.19 9.10
CA TYR A 64 9.84 -2.51 7.68
C TYR A 64 11.20 -2.44 6.99
N LYS A 65 11.33 -3.16 5.86
CA LYS A 65 12.43 -2.99 4.92
C LYS A 65 12.01 -1.96 3.86
N TYR A 66 12.49 -0.72 3.96
CA TYR A 66 12.09 0.33 3.02
C TYR A 66 12.73 0.13 1.64
N SER A 67 11.95 0.33 0.58
CA SER A 67 12.40 0.30 -0.82
C SER A 67 11.94 1.55 -1.57
N GLU A 68 12.75 1.98 -2.53
CA GLU A 68 12.44 3.12 -3.42
C GLU A 68 11.76 2.69 -4.73
N SER A 69 11.47 1.40 -4.90
CA SER A 69 10.72 0.86 -6.05
C SER A 69 9.35 1.52 -6.20
N ARG A 70 8.88 1.65 -7.44
CA ARG A 70 7.58 2.27 -7.77
C ARG A 70 6.39 1.53 -7.16
N VAL A 71 6.47 0.20 -7.15
CA VAL A 71 5.57 -0.73 -6.47
C VAL A 71 6.40 -1.77 -5.74
N VAL A 72 5.98 -2.14 -4.53
CA VAL A 72 6.54 -3.24 -3.75
C VAL A 72 5.43 -4.23 -3.47
N VAL A 73 5.68 -5.50 -3.79
CA VAL A 73 4.78 -6.64 -3.49
C VAL A 73 5.54 -7.60 -2.57
N ASP A 74 5.06 -7.76 -1.34
CA ASP A 74 5.62 -8.69 -0.35
C ASP A 74 4.49 -9.57 0.23
N GLY A 75 4.36 -10.77 -0.33
CA GLY A 75 3.27 -11.69 -0.02
C GLY A 75 1.90 -11.07 -0.33
N GLN A 76 1.11 -10.83 0.71
CA GLN A 76 -0.23 -10.22 0.66
C GLN A 76 -0.23 -8.71 0.92
N LEU A 77 0.94 -8.07 0.95
CA LEU A 77 1.07 -6.62 1.13
C LEU A 77 1.57 -5.98 -0.16
N ILE A 78 0.84 -4.98 -0.67
CA ILE A 78 1.24 -4.18 -1.82
C ILE A 78 1.35 -2.72 -1.39
N THR A 79 2.48 -2.08 -1.69
CA THR A 79 2.66 -0.64 -1.46
C THR A 79 3.19 0.09 -2.69
N SER A 80 2.88 1.38 -2.80
CA SER A 80 3.31 2.20 -3.94
C SER A 80 3.51 3.68 -3.58
N ARG A 81 4.20 4.43 -4.45
CA ARG A 81 4.79 5.74 -4.09
C ARG A 81 3.88 6.95 -4.23
N GLY A 82 3.03 7.05 -5.24
CA GLY A 82 2.24 8.27 -5.44
C GLY A 82 1.36 8.26 -6.69
N PRO A 83 0.77 9.41 -7.06
CA PRO A 83 -0.12 9.50 -8.21
C PRO A 83 0.54 9.00 -9.50
N GLY A 84 1.82 9.30 -9.70
CA GLY A 84 2.58 8.86 -10.86
C GLY A 84 2.83 7.35 -10.93
N THR A 85 2.55 6.58 -9.87
CA THR A 85 2.68 5.11 -9.82
C THR A 85 1.32 4.41 -9.64
N ALA A 86 0.21 5.15 -9.72
CA ALA A 86 -1.13 4.62 -9.43
C ALA A 86 -1.56 3.50 -10.40
N PHE A 87 -1.19 3.59 -11.68
CA PHE A 87 -1.53 2.55 -12.66
C PHE A 87 -0.75 1.25 -12.41
N GLU A 88 0.56 1.33 -12.18
CA GLU A 88 1.37 0.15 -11.79
C GLU A 88 0.85 -0.48 -10.50
N PHE A 89 0.45 0.35 -9.51
CA PHE A 89 -0.14 -0.12 -8.27
C PHE A 89 -1.46 -0.85 -8.48
N ALA A 90 -2.37 -0.28 -9.29
CA ALA A 90 -3.65 -0.89 -9.61
C ALA A 90 -3.46 -2.21 -10.36
N LEU A 91 -2.55 -2.26 -11.33
CA LEU A 91 -2.24 -3.47 -12.09
C LEU A 91 -1.63 -4.56 -11.20
N ALA A 92 -0.75 -4.21 -10.25
CA ALA A 92 -0.23 -5.17 -9.28
C ALA A 92 -1.33 -5.77 -8.39
N ILE A 93 -2.36 -4.99 -8.03
CA ILE A 93 -3.54 -5.50 -7.31
C ILE A 93 -4.33 -6.47 -8.19
N VAL A 94 -4.60 -6.11 -9.46
CA VAL A 94 -5.32 -6.96 -10.41
C VAL A 94 -4.57 -8.28 -10.63
N GLU A 95 -3.26 -8.22 -10.85
CA GLU A 95 -2.42 -9.41 -11.00
C GLU A 95 -2.49 -10.32 -9.78
N LYS A 96 -2.54 -9.73 -8.58
CA LYS A 96 -2.57 -10.47 -7.32
C LYS A 96 -3.93 -11.11 -7.01
N LEU A 97 -5.02 -10.49 -7.43
CA LEU A 97 -6.39 -10.99 -7.20
C LEU A 97 -6.86 -11.95 -8.29
N GLU A 98 -6.41 -11.74 -9.53
CA GLU A 98 -6.81 -12.51 -10.69
C GLU A 98 -5.62 -13.30 -11.25
N ASN A 99 -4.81 -12.66 -12.10
CA ASN A 99 -3.57 -13.16 -12.67
C ASN A 99 -2.92 -12.09 -13.57
N LYS A 100 -1.69 -12.35 -13.99
CA LYS A 100 -0.90 -11.47 -14.88
C LYS A 100 -1.61 -11.16 -16.20
N GLN A 101 -2.26 -12.15 -16.81
CA GLN A 101 -2.94 -11.95 -18.10
C GLN A 101 -4.12 -10.97 -17.98
N ALA A 102 -4.85 -10.99 -16.86
CA ALA A 102 -5.92 -10.04 -16.59
C ALA A 102 -5.39 -8.60 -16.47
N ALA A 103 -4.25 -8.41 -15.78
CA ALA A 103 -3.61 -7.10 -15.67
C ALA A 103 -3.10 -6.60 -17.04
N GLU A 104 -2.41 -7.44 -17.81
CA GLU A 104 -1.87 -7.07 -19.12
C GLU A 104 -2.96 -6.64 -20.12
N LYS A 105 -4.13 -7.30 -20.11
CA LYS A 105 -5.28 -6.95 -20.95
C LYS A 105 -5.82 -5.54 -20.70
N LEU A 106 -5.58 -4.95 -19.53
CA LEU A 106 -6.05 -3.61 -19.19
C LEU A 106 -5.14 -2.50 -19.72
N ILE A 107 -3.86 -2.79 -19.99
CA ILE A 107 -2.86 -1.77 -20.34
C ILE A 107 -3.25 -1.03 -21.63
N SER A 108 -3.53 -1.77 -22.70
CA SER A 108 -3.87 -1.20 -24.01
C SER A 108 -5.13 -0.33 -24.00
N PRO A 109 -6.30 -0.77 -23.49
CA PRO A 109 -7.51 0.06 -23.46
C PRO A 109 -7.42 1.25 -22.50
N MET A 110 -6.55 1.20 -21.49
CA MET A 110 -6.32 2.33 -20.57
C MET A 110 -5.32 3.37 -21.12
N LEU A 111 -4.65 3.10 -22.25
CA LEU A 111 -3.65 3.98 -22.87
C LEU A 111 -2.50 4.37 -21.92
N VAL A 112 -2.11 3.46 -21.04
CA VAL A 112 -1.05 3.69 -20.05
C VAL A 112 0.26 3.07 -20.50
N LYS A 113 1.38 3.74 -20.19
CA LYS A 113 2.73 3.21 -20.37
C LYS A 113 3.26 2.83 -18.99
N VAL A 114 3.24 1.53 -18.70
CA VAL A 114 3.63 0.91 -17.43
C VAL A 114 4.67 -0.18 -17.68
#